data_AF-A0A1Y4EQK6-F1
#
_entry.id   AF-A0A1Y4EQK6-F1
#
_cell.length_a   1.000
_cell.length_b   1.000
_cell.length_c   1.000
_cell.angle_alpha   90.00
_cell.angle_beta   90.00
_cell.angle_gamma   90.00
#
_symmetry.space_group_name_H-M   'P 1'
#
loop_
_entity.id
_entity.type
_entity.pdbx_description
1 polymer ?
#
loop_
_entity_poly.entity_id
_entity_poly.type
_entity_poly.pdbx_seq_one_letter_code
_entity_poly.pdbx_strand_id
1 'polypeptide(L)'
;MKADFYNWRNQILQNSQDISPLKFGMAQDEVVENFGKPDAVSTMKSGGKPLLLKYHDIELHFDRKVPHGLNLIYSDDAVELSITADHEERNNQNENI
;
A
#
# COMPACT_ATOMS: atom_id res chain seq x y z
N MET A 1 13.87 -2.75 -15.28
CA MET A 1 14.06 -3.97 -14.45
C MET A 1 12.79 -4.15 -13.65
N LYS A 2 12.13 -5.30 -13.70
CA LYS A 2 11.10 -5.64 -12.72
C LYS A 2 11.84 -6.00 -11.44
N ALA A 3 11.51 -5.39 -10.32
CA ALA A 3 12.06 -5.82 -9.04
C ALA A 3 11.58 -7.24 -8.77
N ASP A 4 12.47 -8.12 -8.30
CA ASP A 4 12.07 -9.47 -7.94
C ASP A 4 11.27 -9.42 -6.64
N PHE A 5 9.95 -9.64 -6.75
CA PHE A 5 9.03 -9.64 -5.63
C PHE A 5 9.47 -10.59 -4.52
N TYR A 6 10.04 -11.75 -4.86
CA TYR A 6 10.47 -12.73 -3.85
C TYR A 6 11.64 -12.22 -3.02
N ASN A 7 12.60 -11.54 -3.65
CA ASN A 7 13.74 -10.94 -2.94
C ASN A 7 13.28 -9.78 -2.06
N TRP A 8 12.40 -8.93 -2.59
CA TRP A 8 11.80 -7.83 -1.83
C TRP A 8 11.01 -8.33 -0.61
N ARG A 9 10.14 -9.32 -0.80
CA ARG A 9 9.38 -9.97 0.27
C ARG A 9 10.29 -10.47 1.39
N ASN A 10 11.34 -11.20 1.04
CA ASN A 10 12.28 -11.73 2.03
C ASN A 10 13.02 -10.61 2.78
N GLN A 11 13.30 -9.49 2.12
CA GLN A 11 13.91 -8.31 2.74
C GLN A 11 12.98 -7.65 3.77
N ILE A 12 11.73 -7.37 3.41
CA ILE A 12 10.79 -6.70 4.32
C ILE A 12 10.43 -7.57 5.54
N LEU A 13 10.44 -8.90 5.38
CA LEU A 13 10.22 -9.84 6.49
C LEU A 13 11.40 -9.86 7.46
N GLN A 14 12.62 -9.55 7.00
CA GLN A 14 13.82 -9.47 7.84
C GLN A 14 14.05 -8.07 8.42
N ASN A 15 13.70 -7.03 7.67
CA ASN A 15 13.85 -5.63 8.06
C ASN A 15 12.63 -4.82 7.58
N SER A 16 11.62 -4.71 8.44
CA SER A 16 10.34 -4.05 8.14
C SER A 16 10.44 -2.56 7.81
N GLN A 17 11.56 -1.91 8.16
CA GLN A 17 11.78 -0.49 7.91
C GLN A 17 12.19 -0.20 6.46
N ASP A 18 12.78 -1.17 5.75
CA ASP A 18 13.24 -1.00 4.37
C ASP A 18 12.26 -1.63 3.38
N ILE A 19 11.32 -0.81 2.91
CA ILE A 19 10.28 -1.22 1.96
C ILE A 19 10.67 -0.98 0.49
N SER A 20 11.91 -0.55 0.21
CA SER A 20 12.39 -0.30 -1.15
C SER A 20 12.20 -1.53 -2.05
N PRO A 21 11.67 -1.42 -3.28
CA PRO A 21 11.53 -0.18 -4.05
C PRO A 21 10.24 0.59 -3.80
N LEU A 22 9.33 0.09 -2.96
CA LEU A 22 8.08 0.77 -2.64
C LEU A 22 8.30 1.97 -1.74
N LYS A 23 7.31 2.88 -1.75
CA LYS A 23 7.22 4.04 -0.86
C LYS A 23 5.76 4.30 -0.52
N PHE A 24 5.49 4.81 0.68
CA PHE A 24 4.17 5.33 0.99
C PHE A 24 3.79 6.48 0.05
N GLY A 25 2.52 6.52 -0.34
CA GLY A 25 2.01 7.44 -1.35
C GLY A 25 2.24 7.00 -2.79
N MET A 26 3.02 5.95 -3.06
CA MET A 26 3.25 5.42 -4.41
C MET A 26 1.94 4.94 -5.03
N ALA A 27 1.70 5.29 -6.30
CA ALA A 27 0.47 4.94 -6.98
C ALA A 27 0.41 3.43 -7.28
N GLN A 28 -0.80 2.89 -7.34
CA GLN A 28 -1.03 1.48 -7.67
C GLN A 28 -0.37 1.05 -8.99
N ASP A 29 -0.38 1.92 -10.01
CA ASP A 29 0.20 1.61 -11.32
C ASP A 29 1.73 1.45 -11.21
N GLU A 30 2.39 2.29 -10.40
CA GLU A 30 3.84 2.18 -10.13
C GLU A 30 4.17 0.87 -9.38
N VAL A 31 3.33 0.45 -8.43
CA VAL A 31 3.49 -0.83 -7.74
C VAL A 31 3.41 -2.01 -8.72
N VAL A 32 2.43 -1.96 -9.64
CA VAL A 32 2.25 -2.97 -10.68
C VAL A 32 3.39 -2.93 -11.71
N GLU A 33 3.96 -1.76 -12.00
CA GLU A 33 5.17 -1.67 -12.83
C GLU A 33 6.40 -2.30 -12.16
N ASN A 34 6.52 -2.16 -10.84
CA ASN A 34 7.63 -2.72 -10.07
C ASN A 34 7.54 -4.25 -9.94
N PHE A 35 6.38 -4.79 -9.54
CA PHE A 35 6.22 -6.21 -9.21
C PHE A 35 5.45 -7.01 -10.26
N GLY A 36 4.81 -6.35 -11.22
CA GLY A 36 3.95 -7.00 -12.20
C GLY A 36 2.51 -7.14 -11.71
N LYS A 37 1.80 -8.09 -12.31
CA LYS A 37 0.37 -8.28 -12.04
C LYS A 37 0.17 -8.93 -10.66
N PRO A 38 -0.73 -8.40 -9.82
CA PRO A 38 -1.09 -9.01 -8.54
C PRO A 38 -1.85 -10.32 -8.74
N ASP A 39 -1.80 -11.19 -7.73
CA ASP A 39 -2.52 -12.47 -7.71
C ASP A 39 -4.02 -12.23 -7.51
N ALA A 40 -4.36 -11.31 -6.60
CA ALA A 40 -5.72 -10.91 -6.34
C ALA A 40 -5.83 -9.40 -6.06
N VAL A 41 -7.02 -8.86 -6.28
CA VAL A 41 -7.34 -7.46 -5.97
C VAL A 41 -8.65 -7.42 -5.19
N SER A 42 -8.81 -6.43 -4.31
CA SER A 42 -10.07 -6.29 -3.58
C SER A 42 -11.25 -5.95 -4.51
N THR A 43 -12.42 -6.47 -4.15
CA THR A 43 -13.70 -6.10 -4.78
C THR A 43 -14.08 -4.65 -4.49
N MET A 44 -13.55 -4.09 -3.40
CA MET A 44 -13.78 -2.71 -3.01
C MET A 44 -12.94 -1.77 -3.87
N LYS A 45 -13.64 -0.87 -4.57
CA LYS A 45 -13.04 0.09 -5.50
C LYS A 45 -13.38 1.52 -5.10
N SER A 46 -12.46 2.43 -5.37
CA SER A 46 -12.68 3.88 -5.30
C SER A 46 -12.13 4.48 -6.59
N GLY A 47 -12.84 5.40 -7.22
CA GLY A 47 -12.42 5.96 -8.52
C GLY A 47 -12.24 4.91 -9.64
N GLY A 48 -12.87 3.74 -9.51
CA GLY A 48 -12.70 2.62 -10.44
C GLY A 48 -11.48 1.73 -10.19
N LYS A 49 -10.57 2.12 -9.29
CA LYS A 49 -9.37 1.34 -8.93
C LYS A 49 -9.59 0.52 -7.64
N PRO A 50 -9.08 -0.73 -7.58
CA PRO A 50 -9.17 -1.54 -6.37
C PRO A 50 -8.28 -0.98 -5.27
N LEU A 51 -8.75 -1.05 -4.03
CA LEU A 51 -8.04 -0.45 -2.87
C LEU A 51 -7.00 -1.37 -2.24
N LEU A 52 -6.87 -2.60 -2.73
CA LEU A 52 -5.92 -3.56 -2.22
C LEU A 52 -5.39 -4.41 -3.36
N LEU A 53 -4.08 -4.64 -3.34
CA LEU A 53 -3.39 -5.61 -4.17
C LEU A 53 -2.79 -6.70 -3.29
N LYS A 54 -3.02 -7.97 -3.67
CA LYS A 54 -2.42 -9.12 -3.00
C LYS A 54 -1.37 -9.74 -3.90
N TYR A 55 -0.18 -9.92 -3.35
CA TYR A 55 0.93 -10.64 -3.96
C TYR A 55 1.36 -11.73 -2.97
N HIS A 56 1.10 -12.98 -3.31
CA HIS A 56 1.31 -14.13 -2.44
C HIS A 56 0.69 -13.92 -1.04
N ASP A 57 1.53 -13.79 -0.02
CA ASP A 57 1.23 -13.60 1.40
C ASP A 57 1.36 -12.13 1.85
N ILE A 58 1.61 -11.20 0.91
CA ILE A 58 1.69 -9.76 1.16
C ILE A 58 0.45 -9.05 0.60
N GLU A 59 -0.14 -8.18 1.40
CA GLU A 59 -1.26 -7.32 1.05
C GLU A 59 -0.85 -5.85 1.10
N LEU A 60 -1.06 -5.16 -0.03
CA LEU A 60 -0.76 -3.75 -0.20
C LEU A 60 -2.08 -2.97 -0.22
N HIS A 61 -2.27 -2.10 0.77
CA HIS A 61 -3.48 -1.30 0.94
C HIS A 61 -3.23 0.13 0.46
N PHE A 62 -4.20 0.66 -0.28
CA PHE A 62 -4.14 1.99 -0.87
C PHE A 62 -5.20 2.90 -0.25
N ASP A 63 -4.84 4.16 -0.04
CA ASP A 63 -5.78 5.16 0.47
C ASP A 63 -6.81 5.56 -0.60
N ARG A 64 -7.98 6.00 -0.15
CA ARG A 64 -9.01 6.66 -0.95
C ARG A 64 -8.80 8.16 -1.08
N LYS A 65 -8.10 8.79 -0.12
CA LYS A 65 -7.95 10.26 -0.02
C LYS A 65 -6.72 10.77 -0.76
N VAL A 66 -5.56 10.16 -0.53
CA VAL A 66 -4.35 10.33 -1.37
C VAL A 66 -4.58 9.53 -2.66
N PRO A 67 -4.18 9.99 -3.87
CA PRO A 67 -4.56 9.42 -5.18
C PRO A 67 -4.17 7.94 -5.39
N HIS A 68 -4.84 7.04 -4.66
CA HIS A 68 -4.52 5.62 -4.52
C HIS A 68 -3.05 5.39 -4.19
N GLY A 69 -2.55 6.14 -3.21
CA GLY A 69 -1.21 5.98 -2.68
C GLY A 69 -1.13 4.79 -1.72
N LEU A 70 -0.05 4.01 -1.81
CA LEU A 70 0.25 2.94 -0.87
C LEU A 70 0.25 3.50 0.56
N ASN A 71 -0.52 2.89 1.46
CA ASN A 71 -0.73 3.37 2.82
C ASN A 71 -0.40 2.33 3.90
N LEU A 72 -0.53 1.04 3.58
CA LEU A 72 -0.20 -0.05 4.50
C LEU A 72 0.31 -1.27 3.71
N ILE A 73 1.29 -1.95 4.29
CA ILE A 73 1.83 -3.23 3.83
C ILE A 73 1.61 -4.23 4.97
N TYR A 74 0.83 -5.27 4.69
CA TYR A 74 0.52 -6.35 5.62
C TYR A 74 1.07 -7.68 5.10
N SER A 75 1.54 -8.54 5.99
CA SER A 75 1.94 -9.92 5.67
C SER A 75 1.22 -10.87 6.61
N ASP A 76 0.73 -12.00 6.08
CA ASP A 76 0.13 -13.06 6.90
C ASP A 76 1.12 -13.60 7.97
N ASP A 77 2.43 -13.46 7.74
CA ASP A 77 3.51 -13.91 8.63
C ASP A 77 4.10 -12.80 9.53
N ALA A 78 3.82 -11.52 9.27
CA ALA A 78 4.37 -10.38 10.02
C ALA A 78 3.36 -9.22 10.14
N VAL A 79 2.97 -8.95 11.40
CA VAL A 79 1.74 -8.26 11.83
C VAL A 79 1.47 -6.86 11.29
N GLU A 80 2.46 -6.02 10.97
CA GLU A 80 2.23 -4.66 10.46
C GLU A 80 3.59 -4.04 10.12
N LEU A 81 3.89 -3.82 8.84
CA LEU A 81 5.25 -3.44 8.43
C LEU A 81 5.47 -1.91 8.43
N SER A 82 4.43 -1.09 8.22
CA SER A 82 4.46 0.34 8.52
C SER A 82 3.10 1.00 8.23
N ILE A 83 2.68 1.87 9.16
CA ILE A 83 1.52 2.77 9.01
C ILE A 83 2.10 4.18 8.95
N THR A 84 1.78 4.97 7.94
CA THR A 84 2.01 6.41 8.02
C THR A 84 1.09 6.98 9.09
N ALA A 85 1.66 7.27 10.27
CA ALA A 85 1.03 8.14 11.24
C ALA A 85 0.93 9.56 10.63
N ASP A 86 -0.13 10.26 11.04
CA ASP A 86 -0.42 11.67 10.76
C ASP A 86 -1.09 11.98 9.42
N HIS A 87 -2.27 11.41 9.21
CA HIS A 87 -3.35 12.20 8.63
C HIS A 87 -4.12 12.86 9.78
N GLU A 88 -3.65 14.03 10.23
CA GLU A 88 -4.47 14.93 11.04
C GLU A 88 -5.81 15.13 10.32
N GLU A 89 -6.87 14.56 10.86
CA GLU A 89 -8.22 15.02 10.59
C GLU A 89 -8.30 16.49 11.01
N ARG A 90 -7.99 17.41 10.09
CA ARG A 90 -8.67 18.71 10.09
C ARG A 90 -10.13 18.44 9.76
N ASN A 91 -10.86 18.01 10.78
CA ASN A 91 -12.29 18.27 10.92
C ASN A 91 -12.44 19.80 10.94
N ASN A 92 -12.51 20.42 9.77
CA ASN A 92 -13.10 21.74 9.63
C ASN A 92 -14.59 21.56 9.97
N GLN A 93 -14.90 21.58 11.26
CA GLN A 93 -16.26 21.75 11.75
C GLN A 93 -16.69 23.16 11.36
N ASN A 94 -17.52 23.19 10.31
CA ASN A 94 -18.71 24.01 10.14
C ASN A 94 -18.63 25.50 10.46
N GLU A 95 -18.92 26.24 9.39
CA GLU A 95 -19.59 27.52 9.34
C GLU A 95 -20.68 27.70 10.44
N ASN A 96 -20.86 28.98 10.79
CA ASN A 96 -22.08 29.62 11.32
C ASN A 96 -22.27 29.63 12.84
N ILE A 97 -21.95 30.78 13.47
CA ILE A 97 -22.88 31.70 14.20
C ILE A 97 -22.20 33.08 14.28
#